data_AF-A0A495W795-F1
#
_entry.id   AF-A0A495W795-F1
#
_cell.length_a   1.000
_cell.length_b   1.000
_cell.length_c   1.000
_cell.angle_alpha   90.00
_cell.angle_beta   90.00
_cell.angle_gamma   90.00
#
_symmetry.space_group_name_H-M   'P 1'
#
loop_
_entity.id
_entity.type
_entity.pdbx_description
1 polymer ?
#
loop_
_entity_poly.entity_id
_entity_poly.type
_entity_poly.pdbx_seq_one_letter_code
_entity_poly.pdbx_strand_id
1 'polypeptide(L)'
;MPSEDHGHGGDTGGTPPLSHTLSVEPTAIPSLRSAFAGALTKLDKQIELAITEVRVRPWAGDPVSADAADRFNDRSVESGDSALAALQSYQQQLKGAMDALTLVEQQYRSIEDDNTGLMEQQGGC
;
A
#
# COMPACT_ATOMS: atom_id res chain seq x y z
N MET A 1 -2.53 -25.53 49.72
CA MET A 1 -1.58 -25.59 48.60
C MET A 1 -2.08 -24.62 47.53
N PRO A 2 -1.33 -23.55 47.21
CA PRO A 2 -1.60 -22.72 46.05
C PRO A 2 -1.04 -23.42 44.80
N SER A 3 -1.72 -23.31 43.65
CA SER A 3 -1.16 -23.67 42.36
C SER A 3 -1.14 -22.44 41.48
N GLU A 4 0.04 -22.20 40.95
CA GLU A 4 0.46 -21.05 40.16
C GLU A 4 -0.19 -21.01 38.76
N ASP A 5 -0.29 -19.77 38.27
CA ASP A 5 0.10 -19.27 36.95
C ASP A 5 -0.23 -20.11 35.72
N HIS A 6 -1.00 -19.52 34.80
CA HIS A 6 -0.65 -19.47 33.38
C HIS A 6 -1.10 -18.13 32.81
N GLY A 7 -0.17 -17.20 32.72
CA GLY A 7 -0.29 -16.04 31.84
C GLY A 7 -0.37 -16.46 30.38
N HIS A 8 -1.30 -15.87 29.63
CA HIS A 8 -1.13 -15.71 28.19
C HIS A 8 -1.56 -14.29 27.83
N GLY A 9 -0.55 -13.42 27.72
CA GLY A 9 -0.70 -12.10 27.17
C GLY A 9 -1.13 -12.21 25.72
N GLY A 10 -2.34 -11.73 25.43
CA GLY A 10 -2.73 -11.40 24.07
C GLY A 10 -1.92 -10.19 23.63
N ASP A 11 -0.78 -10.46 23.01
CA ASP A 11 -0.15 -9.56 22.04
C ASP A 11 -1.18 -9.29 20.94
N THR A 12 -2.01 -8.28 21.17
CA THR A 12 -2.73 -7.63 20.09
C THR A 12 -1.67 -6.97 19.23
N GLY A 13 -1.29 -7.66 18.15
CA GLY A 13 -0.37 -7.18 17.13
C GLY A 13 -0.84 -5.83 16.60
N GLY A 14 -0.44 -4.78 17.30
CA GLY A 14 -0.60 -3.41 16.85
C GLY A 14 0.40 -3.23 15.73
N THR A 15 -0.07 -3.34 14.49
CA THR A 15 0.68 -2.93 13.32
C THR A 15 1.13 -1.49 13.58
N PRO A 16 2.43 -1.20 13.75
CA PRO A 16 2.85 0.17 13.96
C PRO A 16 2.43 0.99 12.74
N PRO A 17 1.94 2.23 12.90
CA PRO A 17 1.77 3.12 11.75
C PRO A 17 3.16 3.37 11.17
N LEU A 18 3.47 2.67 10.09
CA LEU A 18 4.72 2.77 9.36
C LEU A 18 4.68 4.04 8.51
N SER A 19 4.72 5.21 9.17
CA SER A 19 4.96 6.50 8.52
C SER A 19 6.38 6.53 7.98
N HIS A 20 6.59 5.94 6.80
CA HIS A 20 7.88 5.98 6.11
C HIS A 20 8.01 7.31 5.37
N THR A 21 8.70 8.27 6.00
CA THR A 21 9.08 9.52 5.33
C THR A 21 10.19 9.21 4.32
N LEU A 22 9.88 9.36 3.03
CA LEU A 22 10.85 9.20 1.94
C LEU A 22 11.45 10.58 1.61
N SER A 23 12.77 10.72 1.73
CA SER A 23 13.49 11.90 1.25
C SER A 23 13.88 11.68 -0.22
N VAL A 24 13.54 12.61 -1.11
CA VAL A 24 13.66 12.44 -2.56
C VAL A 24 14.32 13.66 -3.18
N GLU A 25 15.34 13.42 -4.01
CA GLU A 25 15.94 14.45 -4.86
C GLU A 25 14.97 14.86 -5.99
N PRO A 26 14.81 16.16 -6.31
CA PRO A 26 13.83 16.63 -7.31
C PRO A 26 13.99 15.96 -8.69
N THR A 27 15.23 15.69 -9.09
CA THR A 27 15.56 15.04 -10.36
C THR A 27 15.17 13.56 -10.41
N ALA A 28 14.97 12.93 -9.25
CA ALA A 28 14.55 11.53 -9.13
C ALA A 28 13.02 11.35 -9.18
N ILE A 29 12.24 12.43 -8.96
CA ILE A 29 10.77 12.38 -8.92
C ILE A 29 10.17 11.74 -10.19
N PRO A 30 10.58 12.10 -11.43
CA PRO A 30 10.02 11.49 -12.63
C PRO A 30 10.28 9.98 -12.71
N SER A 31 11.46 9.54 -12.30
CA SER A 31 11.85 8.12 -12.29
C SER A 31 11.05 7.33 -11.25
N LEU A 32 10.88 7.89 -10.06
CA LEU A 32 10.06 7.29 -8.99
C LEU A 32 8.58 7.19 -9.42
N ARG A 33 8.04 8.22 -10.05
CA ARG A 33 6.68 8.19 -10.60
C ARG A 33 6.48 7.08 -11.60
N SER A 34 7.45 6.89 -12.51
CA SER A 34 7.41 5.80 -13.49
C SER A 34 7.46 4.42 -12.82
N ALA A 35 8.35 4.25 -11.83
CA ALA A 35 8.48 3.00 -11.09
C ALA A 35 7.20 2.64 -10.31
N PHE A 36 6.62 3.61 -9.61
CA PHE A 36 5.37 3.42 -8.87
C PHE A 36 4.18 3.18 -9.79
N ALA A 37 4.09 3.86 -10.93
CA ALA A 37 3.07 3.56 -11.93
C ALA A 37 3.19 2.13 -12.45
N GLY A 38 4.40 1.67 -12.77
CA GLY A 38 4.64 0.29 -13.20
C GLY A 38 4.33 -0.75 -12.12
N ALA A 39 4.63 -0.45 -10.86
CA ALA A 39 4.26 -1.29 -9.73
C ALA A 39 2.74 -1.34 -9.53
N LEU A 40 2.05 -0.22 -9.67
CA LEU A 40 0.59 -0.12 -9.58
C LEU A 40 -0.08 -0.96 -10.68
N THR A 41 0.35 -0.83 -11.93
CA THR A 41 -0.20 -1.64 -13.05
C THR A 41 -0.05 -3.14 -12.80
N LYS A 42 1.09 -3.57 -12.26
CA LYS A 42 1.30 -4.99 -11.93
C LYS A 42 0.39 -5.42 -10.79
N LEU A 43 0.29 -4.60 -9.73
CA LEU A 43 -0.53 -4.89 -8.56
C LEU A 43 -2.02 -4.93 -8.91
N ASP A 44 -2.51 -4.00 -9.73
CA ASP A 44 -3.90 -3.95 -10.19
C ASP A 44 -4.30 -5.26 -10.89
N LYS A 45 -3.43 -5.76 -11.78
CA LYS A 45 -3.64 -7.05 -12.44
C LYS A 45 -3.69 -8.22 -11.45
N GLN A 46 -2.82 -8.23 -10.45
CA GLN A 46 -2.81 -9.29 -9.44
C GLN A 46 -4.05 -9.24 -8.54
N ILE A 47 -4.54 -8.05 -8.20
CA ILE A 47 -5.78 -7.86 -7.44
C ILE A 47 -6.98 -8.35 -8.26
N GLU A 48 -7.05 -8.02 -9.56
CA GLU A 48 -8.12 -8.49 -10.45
C GLU A 48 -8.16 -10.02 -10.56
N LEU A 49 -7.00 -10.65 -10.75
CA LEU A 49 -6.86 -12.11 -10.75
C LEU A 49 -7.24 -12.70 -9.39
N ALA A 50 -6.83 -12.06 -8.29
CA ALA A 50 -7.16 -12.53 -6.95
C ALA A 50 -8.67 -12.52 -6.69
N ILE A 51 -9.37 -11.47 -7.12
CA ILE A 51 -10.83 -11.37 -6.96
C ILE A 51 -11.56 -12.48 -7.73
N THR A 52 -11.06 -12.83 -8.92
CA THR A 52 -11.76 -13.74 -9.84
C THR A 52 -11.37 -15.21 -9.65
N GLU A 53 -10.12 -15.50 -9.29
CA GLU A 53 -9.56 -16.86 -9.32
C GLU A 53 -9.24 -17.47 -7.95
N VAL A 54 -9.07 -16.66 -6.88
CA VAL A 54 -8.60 -17.19 -5.58
C VAL A 54 -9.69 -17.90 -4.80
N ARG A 55 -10.97 -17.65 -5.10
CA ARG A 55 -12.07 -18.25 -4.32
C ARG A 55 -12.18 -19.75 -4.61
N VAL A 56 -11.83 -20.56 -3.61
CA VAL A 56 -11.79 -22.02 -3.71
C VAL A 56 -13.15 -22.62 -3.42
N ARG A 57 -13.54 -23.64 -4.20
CA ARG A 57 -14.73 -24.46 -3.92
C ARG A 57 -14.34 -25.77 -3.23
N PRO A 58 -15.24 -26.38 -2.43
CA PRO A 58 -15.01 -27.70 -1.86
C PRO A 58 -14.72 -28.71 -2.98
N TRP A 59 -13.56 -29.37 -2.94
CA TRP A 59 -13.08 -30.19 -4.06
C TRP A 59 -13.52 -31.65 -4.01
N ALA A 60 -13.82 -32.20 -2.82
CA ALA A 60 -14.18 -33.61 -2.66
C ALA A 60 -15.61 -33.85 -2.14
N GLY A 61 -16.42 -32.79 -1.99
CA GLY A 61 -17.83 -32.89 -1.57
C GLY A 61 -18.03 -33.43 -0.16
N ASP A 62 -16.95 -33.59 0.60
CA ASP A 62 -16.94 -34.00 1.99
C ASP A 62 -16.88 -32.77 2.94
N PRO A 63 -17.28 -32.93 4.21
CA PRO A 63 -17.31 -31.81 5.15
C PRO A 63 -15.92 -31.22 5.47
N VAL A 64 -14.82 -31.98 5.35
CA VAL A 64 -13.47 -31.46 5.59
C VAL A 64 -13.05 -30.54 4.44
N SER A 65 -13.33 -30.92 3.20
CA SER A 65 -13.09 -30.06 2.04
C SER A 65 -13.93 -28.79 2.06
N ALA A 66 -15.14 -28.85 2.63
CA ALA A 66 -15.98 -27.66 2.84
C ALA A 66 -15.34 -26.70 3.86
N ASP A 67 -15.01 -27.19 5.07
CA ASP A 67 -14.35 -26.39 6.11
C ASP A 67 -12.99 -25.83 5.66
N ALA A 68 -12.21 -26.61 4.89
CA ALA A 68 -10.95 -26.15 4.33
C ALA A 68 -11.14 -25.02 3.31
N ALA A 69 -12.13 -25.14 2.41
CA ALA A 69 -12.44 -24.08 1.45
C ALA A 69 -12.91 -22.80 2.15
N ASP A 70 -13.76 -22.92 3.17
CA ASP A 70 -14.28 -21.78 3.93
C ASP A 70 -13.15 -21.03 4.64
N ARG A 71 -12.28 -21.74 5.38
CA ARG A 71 -11.13 -21.12 6.07
C ARG A 71 -10.14 -20.45 5.12
N PHE A 72 -9.93 -21.05 3.96
CA PHE A 72 -9.05 -20.48 2.94
C PHE A 72 -9.64 -19.19 2.36
N ASN A 73 -10.92 -19.21 2.00
CA ASN A 73 -11.62 -18.06 1.45
C ASN A 73 -11.71 -16.90 2.46
N ASP A 74 -11.92 -17.21 3.73
CA ASP A 74 -11.95 -16.23 4.82
C ASP A 74 -10.61 -15.47 4.94
N ARG A 75 -9.50 -16.20 5.02
CA ARG A 75 -8.15 -15.61 5.07
C ARG A 75 -7.74 -14.90 3.79
N SER A 76 -8.25 -15.32 2.63
CA SER A 76 -7.74 -14.85 1.33
C SER A 76 -8.56 -13.68 0.77
N VAL A 77 -9.89 -13.67 0.99
CA VAL A 77 -10.82 -12.78 0.30
C VAL A 77 -11.83 -12.11 1.24
N GLU A 78 -12.36 -12.81 2.24
CA GLU A 78 -13.59 -12.38 2.92
C GLU A 78 -13.35 -11.62 4.23
N SER A 79 -12.25 -11.87 4.94
CA SER A 79 -11.92 -11.15 6.19
C SER A 79 -11.35 -9.75 5.95
N GLY A 80 -11.51 -8.87 6.93
CA GLY A 80 -10.96 -7.50 6.90
C GLY A 80 -9.43 -7.45 6.88
N ASP A 81 -8.78 -8.48 7.43
CA ASP A 81 -7.32 -8.68 7.39
C ASP A 81 -6.91 -9.69 6.30
N SER A 82 -7.77 -9.92 5.31
CA SER A 82 -7.50 -10.87 4.24
C SER A 82 -6.31 -10.43 3.38
N ALA A 83 -5.70 -11.40 2.70
CA ALA A 83 -4.63 -11.11 1.74
C ALA A 83 -5.08 -10.09 0.68
N LEU A 84 -6.32 -10.18 0.19
CA LEU A 84 -6.89 -9.21 -0.74
C LEU A 84 -7.00 -7.80 -0.14
N ALA A 85 -7.49 -7.68 1.10
CA ALA A 85 -7.57 -6.40 1.79
C ALA A 85 -6.19 -5.76 2.00
N ALA A 86 -5.18 -6.56 2.35
CA ALA A 86 -3.80 -6.09 2.47
C ALA A 86 -3.23 -5.56 1.14
N LEU A 87 -3.48 -6.26 0.02
CA LEU A 87 -3.08 -5.81 -1.31
C LEU A 87 -3.78 -4.49 -1.71
N GLN A 88 -5.07 -4.36 -1.40
CA GLN A 88 -5.83 -3.12 -1.65
C GLN A 88 -5.33 -1.95 -0.81
N SER A 89 -5.02 -2.18 0.47
CA SER A 89 -4.43 -1.16 1.34
C SER A 89 -3.08 -0.69 0.81
N TYR A 90 -2.22 -1.63 0.39
CA TYR A 90 -0.93 -1.28 -0.20
C TYR A 90 -1.08 -0.48 -1.52
N GLN A 91 -2.06 -0.84 -2.36
CA GLN A 91 -2.39 -0.05 -3.56
C GLN A 91 -2.76 1.39 -3.21
N GLN A 92 -3.58 1.60 -2.16
CA GLN A 92 -3.95 2.94 -1.69
C GLN A 92 -2.74 3.72 -1.18
N GLN A 93 -1.85 3.08 -0.43
CA GLN A 93 -0.61 3.71 0.04
C GLN A 93 0.28 4.14 -1.13
N LEU A 94 0.40 3.31 -2.18
CA LEU A 94 1.19 3.62 -3.36
C LEU A 94 0.59 4.78 -4.17
N LYS A 95 -0.74 4.85 -4.27
CA LYS A 95 -1.47 5.99 -4.88
C LYS A 95 -1.24 7.28 -4.08
N GLY A 96 -1.36 7.22 -2.76
CA GLY A 96 -1.08 8.37 -1.89
C GLY A 96 0.36 8.89 -2.03
N ALA A 97 1.34 7.98 -2.16
CA ALA A 97 2.72 8.37 -2.42
C ALA A 97 2.90 9.07 -3.79
N MET A 98 2.21 8.61 -4.83
CA MET A 98 2.20 9.25 -6.16
C MET A 98 1.60 10.66 -6.14
N ASP A 99 0.52 10.84 -5.38
CA ASP A 99 -0.13 12.14 -5.22
C ASP A 99 0.78 13.11 -4.46
N ALA A 100 1.45 12.63 -3.40
CA ALA A 100 2.43 13.41 -2.65
C ALA A 100 3.62 13.83 -3.53
N LEU A 101 4.16 12.93 -4.35
CA LEU A 101 5.24 13.25 -5.30
C LEU A 101 4.79 14.30 -6.32
N THR A 102 3.54 14.25 -6.79
CA THR A 102 2.98 15.24 -7.72
C THR A 102 2.88 16.62 -7.08
N LEU A 103 2.44 16.68 -5.82
CA LEU A 103 2.36 17.94 -5.07
C LEU A 103 3.73 18.57 -4.86
N VAL A 104 4.73 17.76 -4.49
CA VAL A 104 6.12 18.21 -4.29
C VAL A 104 6.71 18.77 -5.60
N GLU A 105 6.48 18.10 -6.73
CA GLU A 105 6.93 18.57 -8.04
C GLU A 105 6.33 19.94 -8.41
N GLN A 106 5.02 20.13 -8.18
CA GLN A 106 4.35 21.41 -8.43
C GLN A 106 4.92 22.53 -7.56
N GLN A 107 5.20 22.23 -6.29
CA GLN A 107 5.79 23.19 -5.37
C GLN A 107 7.21 23.60 -5.80
N TYR A 108 8.03 22.67 -6.27
CA TYR A 108 9.36 22.99 -6.80
C TYR A 108 9.30 23.90 -8.03
N ARG A 109 8.42 23.60 -8.99
CA ARG A 109 8.28 24.43 -10.21
C ARG A 109 7.83 25.85 -9.87
N SER A 110 6.87 26.02 -8.96
CA SER A 110 6.42 27.35 -8.52
C SER A 110 7.56 28.18 -7.92
N ILE A 111 8.41 27.56 -7.09
CA ILE A 111 9.54 28.26 -6.46
C ILE A 111 10.61 28.64 -7.50
N GLU A 112 10.83 27.81 -8.52
CA GLU A 112 11.77 28.09 -9.60
C GLU A 112 11.27 29.22 -10.51
N ASP A 113 9.98 29.22 -10.84
CA ASP A 113 9.32 30.29 -11.60
C ASP A 113 9.37 31.63 -10.83
N ASP A 114 9.07 31.62 -9.54
CA ASP A 114 9.12 32.81 -8.67
C ASP A 114 10.55 33.38 -8.56
N ASN A 115 11.55 32.51 -8.39
CA ASN A 115 12.95 32.95 -8.33
C ASN A 115 13.46 33.49 -9.66
N THR A 116 13.07 32.87 -10.78
CA THR A 116 13.45 33.34 -12.12
C THR A 116 12.85 34.71 -12.41
N GLY A 117 11.57 34.93 -12.06
CA GLY A 117 10.90 36.23 -12.21
C GLY A 117 11.53 37.34 -11.35
N LEU A 118 11.98 37.02 -10.14
CA LEU A 118 12.69 37.97 -9.27
C LEU A 118 14.11 38.28 -9.78
N MET A 119 14.81 37.29 -10.34
CA MET A 119 16.13 37.48 -10.95
C MET A 119 16.06 38.32 -12.24
N GLU A 120 15.08 38.09 -13.10
CA GLU A 120 14.86 38.91 -14.31
C GLU A 120 14.56 40.37 -13.95
N GLN A 121 13.87 40.60 -12.83
CA GLN A 121 13.56 41.94 -12.34
C GLN A 121 14.76 42.65 -11.66
N GLN A 122 15.73 41.90 -11.12
CA GLN A 122 16.97 42.45 -10.54
C GLN A 122 18.15 42.53 -11.53
N GLY A 123 18.18 41.72 -12.58
CA GLY A 123 19.22 41.71 -13.61
C GLY A 123 19.04 42.73 -14.73
N GLY A 124 17.89 43.42 -14.76
CA GLY A 124 17.63 44.54 -15.67
C GLY A 124 18.14 45.86 -15.10
N CYS A 125 19.45 46.12 -15.23
CA CYS A 125 20.08 47.43 -15.12
C CYS A 125 20.98 47.67 -16.33
#